data_AF-A0A4S4CID9-F1
#
_entry.id   AF-A0A4S4CID9-F1
#
_cell.length_a   1.000
_cell.length_b   1.000
_cell.length_c   1.000
_cell.angle_alpha   90.00
_cell.angle_beta   90.00
_cell.angle_gamma   90.00
#
_symmetry.space_group_name_H-M   'P 1'
#
loop_
_entity.id
_entity.type
_entity.pdbx_description
1 polymer ?
#
loop_
_entity_poly.entity_id
_entity_poly.type
_entity_poly.pdbx_seq_one_letter_code
_entity_poly.pdbx_strand_id
1 'polypeptide(L)'
;MTFTLNLAGLTDEELHALLGDDRALAALPDVSRARLSGRPVPGPELPDRLVFTPLHMDVPGSTPDQTRVIAQYEAELVGHGATALPGIWHQETTSVSMQPYGINDDTALLVRWNERDPAAGVGLHVLTWLRDQASGSSAVLTVSRSAGLVPAPSELIDVHVHPGVSGERLLELHAGHVLRHGRTRRLSADGAWWEPWQALYELNLVTWQRRGLLLSPRMA
;
A
#
# COMPACT_ATOMS: atom_id res chain seq x y z
N MET A 1 17.29 9.53 -1.73
CA MET A 1 16.96 10.57 -0.73
C MET A 1 15.90 10.01 0.21
N THR A 2 15.84 10.46 1.46
CA THR A 2 14.77 10.06 2.39
C THR A 2 13.99 11.31 2.81
N PHE A 3 12.69 11.14 2.98
CA PHE A 3 11.78 12.11 3.57
C PHE A 3 11.49 11.70 5.01
N THR A 4 11.15 12.67 5.86
CA THR A 4 10.58 12.38 7.17
C THR A 4 9.10 12.75 7.15
N LEU A 5 8.23 11.83 7.56
CA LEU A 5 6.81 12.12 7.65
C LEU A 5 6.54 13.15 8.77
N ASN A 6 5.73 14.16 8.49
CA ASN A 6 5.31 15.18 9.45
C ASN A 6 4.04 14.70 10.17
N LEU A 7 4.20 14.18 11.40
CA LEU A 7 3.06 13.71 12.20
C LEU A 7 2.05 14.81 12.50
N ALA A 8 2.49 16.07 12.58
CA ALA A 8 1.59 17.22 12.79
C ALA A 8 0.66 17.47 11.60
N GLY A 9 1.05 17.05 10.39
CA GLY A 9 0.25 17.21 9.18
C GLY A 9 -0.80 16.12 8.96
N LEU A 10 -0.70 14.98 9.68
CA LEU A 10 -1.65 13.89 9.58
C LEU A 10 -2.98 14.26 10.24
N THR A 11 -4.08 13.66 9.78
CA THR A 11 -5.33 13.65 10.56
C THR A 11 -5.18 12.76 11.79
N ASP A 12 -6.11 12.87 12.75
CA ASP A 12 -6.08 11.99 13.92
C ASP A 12 -6.32 10.53 13.52
N GLU A 13 -7.20 10.27 12.57
CA GLU A 13 -7.43 8.93 12.01
C GLU A 13 -6.17 8.36 11.34
N GLU A 14 -5.46 9.16 10.53
CA GLU A 14 -4.18 8.77 9.93
C GLU A 14 -3.12 8.52 11.02
N LEU A 15 -3.08 9.32 12.09
CA LEU A 15 -2.14 9.12 13.18
C LEU A 15 -2.37 7.79 13.91
N HIS A 16 -3.62 7.47 14.22
CA HIS A 16 -4.00 6.20 14.87
C HIS A 16 -3.69 5.01 13.95
N ALA A 17 -4.03 5.11 12.67
CA ALA A 17 -3.76 4.03 11.73
C ALA A 17 -2.26 3.85 11.43
N LEU A 18 -1.44 4.89 11.54
CA LEU A 18 0.02 4.81 11.38
C LEU A 18 0.72 4.22 12.62
N LEU A 19 0.38 4.71 13.82
CA LEU A 19 1.13 4.39 15.05
C LEU A 19 0.49 3.27 15.87
N GLY A 20 -0.80 2.99 15.65
CA GLY A 20 -1.65 2.23 16.56
C GLY A 20 -2.21 3.12 17.68
N ASP A 21 -3.35 2.72 18.24
CA ASP A 21 -4.14 3.53 19.18
C ASP A 21 -3.31 4.01 20.38
N ASP A 22 -2.61 3.11 21.07
CA ASP A 22 -1.82 3.45 22.26
C ASP A 22 -0.73 4.49 21.98
N ARG A 23 0.01 4.29 20.88
CA ARG A 23 1.11 5.19 20.49
C ARG A 23 0.58 6.52 19.95
N ALA A 24 -0.54 6.50 19.24
CA ALA A 24 -1.19 7.72 18.78
C ALA A 24 -1.69 8.56 19.95
N LEU A 25 -2.42 7.95 20.90
CA LEU A 25 -2.87 8.63 22.11
C LEU A 25 -1.73 9.24 22.92
N ALA A 26 -0.60 8.53 23.04
CA ALA A 26 0.59 9.05 23.69
C ALA A 26 1.22 10.23 22.94
N ALA A 27 1.17 10.25 21.61
CA ALA A 27 1.72 11.31 20.76
C ALA A 27 0.81 12.55 20.62
N LEU A 28 -0.51 12.40 20.82
CA LEU A 28 -1.51 13.46 20.62
C LEU A 28 -1.22 14.78 21.34
N PRO A 29 -0.75 14.82 22.61
CA PRO A 29 -0.49 16.09 23.30
C PRO A 29 0.57 16.93 22.58
N ASP A 30 1.67 16.29 22.17
CA ASP A 30 2.77 16.97 21.49
C ASP A 30 2.40 17.34 20.05
N VAL A 31 1.72 16.44 19.33
CA VAL A 31 1.19 16.69 17.99
C VAL A 31 0.22 17.87 17.99
N SER A 32 -0.71 17.92 18.94
CA SER A 32 -1.68 19.01 19.07
C SER A 32 -1.02 20.35 19.37
N ARG A 33 -0.04 20.37 20.28
CA ARG A 33 0.74 21.59 20.58
C ARG A 33 1.55 22.05 19.36
N ALA A 34 2.10 21.12 18.59
CA ALA A 34 2.85 21.42 17.38
C ALA A 34 1.93 22.01 16.29
N ARG A 35 0.75 21.42 16.06
CA ARG A 35 -0.28 21.96 15.16
C ARG A 35 -0.66 23.40 15.52
N LEU A 36 -0.96 23.67 16.81
CA LEU A 36 -1.30 25.02 17.29
C LEU A 36 -0.17 26.04 17.11
N SER A 37 1.09 25.59 17.16
CA SER A 37 2.27 26.46 17.00
C SER A 37 2.83 26.47 15.57
N GLY A 38 2.18 25.81 14.60
CA GLY A 38 2.64 25.71 13.23
C GLY A 38 3.99 25.01 13.08
N ARG A 39 4.36 24.12 14.02
CA ARG A 39 5.64 23.42 14.03
C ARG A 39 5.51 21.98 13.52
N PRO A 40 6.49 21.46 12.76
CA PRO A 40 6.48 20.08 12.34
C PRO A 40 6.82 19.13 13.51
N VAL A 41 6.30 17.91 13.44
CA VAL A 41 6.69 16.81 14.34
C VAL A 41 7.26 15.68 13.48
N PRO A 42 8.56 15.36 13.61
CA PRO A 42 9.16 14.30 12.81
C PRO A 42 8.60 12.94 13.20
N GLY A 43 8.24 12.15 12.18
CA GLY A 43 7.75 10.79 12.28
C GLY A 43 8.67 9.79 11.57
N PRO A 44 8.13 8.68 11.05
CA PRO A 44 8.93 7.66 10.37
C PRO A 44 9.57 8.22 9.09
N GLU A 45 10.70 7.63 8.71
CA GLU A 45 11.35 7.89 7.43
C GLU A 45 10.62 7.20 6.29
N LEU A 46 10.56 7.88 5.16
CA LEU A 46 10.00 7.40 3.91
C LEU A 46 11.09 7.49 2.84
N PRO A 47 11.34 6.44 2.05
CA PRO A 47 12.29 6.55 0.96
C PRO A 47 11.71 7.43 -0.15
N ASP A 48 12.56 7.99 -1.01
CA ASP A 48 12.09 8.66 -2.24
C ASP A 48 11.60 7.69 -3.31
N ARG A 49 11.95 6.41 -3.17
CA ARG A 49 11.51 5.32 -4.04
C ARG A 49 11.35 4.03 -3.27
N LEU A 50 10.43 3.18 -3.69
CA LEU A 50 10.32 1.84 -3.15
C LEU A 50 11.54 1.02 -3.58
N VAL A 51 12.10 0.29 -2.63
CA VAL A 51 13.18 -0.67 -2.87
C VAL A 51 12.65 -2.02 -2.44
N PHE A 52 12.66 -2.96 -3.38
CA PHE A 52 12.24 -4.33 -3.17
C PHE A 52 13.46 -5.23 -3.25
N THR A 53 13.73 -5.97 -2.18
CA THR A 53 14.81 -6.96 -2.14
C THR A 53 14.22 -8.35 -2.24
N PRO A 54 14.80 -9.25 -3.08
CA PRO A 54 14.37 -10.64 -3.10
C PRO A 54 14.55 -11.25 -1.71
N LEU A 55 13.52 -11.94 -1.23
CA LEU A 55 13.53 -12.66 0.02
C LEU A 55 13.48 -14.16 -0.27
N HIS A 56 14.53 -14.86 0.11
CA HIS A 56 14.52 -16.31 0.07
C HIS A 56 13.89 -16.84 1.35
N MET A 57 12.79 -17.57 1.20
CA MET A 57 12.06 -18.17 2.31
C MET A 57 11.43 -19.48 1.87
N ASP A 58 11.54 -20.48 2.73
CA ASP A 58 10.99 -21.80 2.49
C ASP A 58 9.48 -21.81 2.72
N VAL A 59 9.00 -21.07 3.73
CA VAL A 59 7.59 -20.96 4.10
C VAL A 59 7.24 -19.49 4.36
N PRO A 60 6.27 -18.92 3.63
CA PRO A 60 5.82 -17.54 3.87
C PRO A 60 5.03 -17.39 5.19
N GLY A 61 5.28 -16.29 5.90
CA GLY A 61 4.57 -15.91 7.11
C GLY A 61 5.27 -16.35 8.40
N SER A 62 5.22 -15.49 9.43
CA SER A 62 5.90 -15.74 10.71
C SER A 62 5.07 -16.57 11.69
N THR A 63 3.81 -16.86 11.35
CA THR A 63 2.91 -17.66 12.18
C THR A 63 2.10 -18.65 11.32
N PRO A 64 1.66 -19.79 11.89
CA PRO A 64 0.84 -20.76 11.16
C PRO A 64 -0.45 -20.16 10.57
N ASP A 65 -1.07 -19.20 11.27
CA ASP A 65 -2.28 -18.54 10.77
C ASP A 65 -1.98 -17.64 9.57
N GLN A 66 -0.88 -16.87 9.61
CA GLN A 66 -0.43 -16.10 8.44
C GLN A 66 -0.14 -17.01 7.25
N THR A 67 0.64 -18.08 7.45
CA THR A 67 0.94 -19.04 6.38
C THR A 67 -0.33 -19.62 5.75
N ARG A 68 -1.33 -19.97 6.58
CA ARG A 68 -2.64 -20.45 6.11
C ARG A 68 -3.37 -19.41 5.28
N VAL A 69 -3.42 -18.16 5.74
CA VAL A 69 -4.12 -17.07 5.01
C VAL A 69 -3.39 -16.71 3.72
N ILE A 70 -2.05 -16.72 3.70
CA ILE A 70 -1.25 -16.52 2.48
C ILE A 70 -1.56 -17.60 1.46
N ALA A 71 -1.51 -18.88 1.86
CA ALA A 71 -1.83 -20.01 0.99
C ALA A 71 -3.28 -19.96 0.48
N GLN A 72 -4.22 -19.50 1.31
CA GLN A 72 -5.61 -19.31 0.91
C GLN A 72 -5.73 -18.24 -0.19
N TYR A 73 -5.13 -17.06 0.00
CA TYR A 73 -5.14 -16.03 -1.05
C TYR A 73 -4.48 -16.55 -2.33
N GLU A 74 -3.34 -17.22 -2.24
CA GLU A 74 -2.67 -17.79 -3.41
C GLU A 74 -3.59 -18.73 -4.19
N ALA A 75 -4.24 -19.67 -3.51
CA ALA A 75 -5.17 -20.62 -4.14
C ALA A 75 -6.36 -19.91 -4.80
N GLU A 76 -6.95 -18.92 -4.14
CA GLU A 76 -8.09 -18.15 -4.66
C GLU A 76 -7.70 -17.31 -5.88
N LEU A 77 -6.53 -16.65 -5.84
CA LEU A 77 -5.99 -15.84 -6.93
C LEU A 77 -5.66 -16.69 -8.16
N VAL A 78 -4.95 -17.82 -7.97
CA VAL A 78 -4.62 -18.73 -9.07
C VAL A 78 -5.89 -19.36 -9.66
N GLY A 79 -6.86 -19.72 -8.81
CA GLY A 79 -8.18 -20.18 -9.24
C GLY A 79 -8.94 -19.16 -10.10
N HIS A 80 -8.64 -17.88 -9.94
CA HIS A 80 -9.20 -16.76 -10.71
C HIS A 80 -8.33 -16.32 -11.90
N GLY A 81 -7.31 -17.12 -12.27
CA GLY A 81 -6.46 -16.85 -13.43
C GLY A 81 -5.34 -15.83 -13.18
N ALA A 82 -5.07 -15.46 -11.92
CA ALA A 82 -3.87 -14.71 -11.60
C ALA A 82 -2.63 -15.60 -11.74
N THR A 83 -1.56 -15.03 -12.29
CA THR A 83 -0.26 -15.71 -12.41
C THR A 83 0.69 -15.15 -11.35
N ALA A 84 1.27 -16.03 -10.53
CA ALA A 84 2.33 -15.65 -9.60
C ALA A 84 3.56 -15.16 -10.36
N LEU A 85 4.08 -14.00 -9.97
CA LEU A 85 5.30 -13.44 -10.52
C LEU A 85 6.51 -13.94 -9.71
N PRO A 86 7.71 -14.07 -10.32
CA PRO A 86 8.82 -14.76 -9.67
C PRO A 86 9.26 -14.12 -8.34
N GLY A 87 9.41 -14.98 -7.34
CA GLY A 87 10.04 -14.66 -6.06
C GLY A 87 9.14 -13.93 -5.06
N ILE A 88 9.51 -14.06 -3.80
CA ILE A 88 8.97 -13.26 -2.71
C ILE A 88 9.89 -12.07 -2.50
N TRP A 89 9.30 -10.94 -2.17
CA TRP A 89 9.99 -9.66 -2.08
C TRP A 89 9.78 -9.02 -0.71
N HIS A 90 10.74 -8.24 -0.29
CA HIS A 90 10.72 -7.52 0.97
C HIS A 90 10.91 -6.02 0.74
N GLN A 91 10.10 -5.22 1.41
CA GLN A 91 10.26 -3.76 1.46
C GLN A 91 10.86 -3.39 2.82
N GLU A 92 12.15 -3.04 2.83
CA GLU A 92 12.92 -2.84 4.06
C GLU A 92 12.35 -1.73 4.96
N THR A 93 11.92 -0.60 4.39
CA THR A 93 11.42 0.55 5.16
C THR A 93 10.21 0.20 6.02
N THR A 94 9.30 -0.62 5.49
CA THR A 94 8.06 -1.00 6.18
C THR A 94 8.14 -2.38 6.81
N SER A 95 9.25 -3.11 6.60
CA SER A 95 9.41 -4.51 6.96
C SER A 95 8.29 -5.41 6.42
N VAL A 96 7.67 -5.03 5.29
CA VAL A 96 6.57 -5.78 4.67
C VAL A 96 7.14 -6.75 3.64
N SER A 97 6.77 -8.02 3.77
CA SER A 97 7.03 -9.05 2.78
C SER A 97 5.82 -9.19 1.85
N MET A 98 6.07 -9.58 0.60
CA MET A 98 5.01 -9.66 -0.41
C MET A 98 5.29 -10.67 -1.53
N GLN A 99 4.21 -11.27 -2.02
CA GLN A 99 4.20 -12.12 -3.21
C GLN A 99 3.41 -11.40 -4.32
N PRO A 100 4.05 -11.05 -5.44
CA PRO A 100 3.40 -10.40 -6.57
C PRO A 100 2.65 -11.39 -7.47
N TYR A 101 1.53 -10.93 -8.04
CA TYR A 101 0.77 -11.62 -9.08
C TYR A 101 0.33 -10.62 -10.17
N GLY A 102 0.04 -11.13 -11.36
CA GLY A 102 -0.60 -10.38 -12.43
C GLY A 102 -1.86 -11.08 -12.95
N ILE A 103 -2.85 -10.30 -13.39
CA ILE A 103 -4.06 -10.82 -14.05
C ILE A 103 -4.40 -9.94 -15.26
N ASN A 104 -4.80 -10.58 -16.37
CA ASN A 104 -5.23 -9.94 -17.63
C ASN A 104 -4.27 -8.89 -18.24
N ASP A 105 -2.98 -8.95 -17.92
CA ASP A 105 -1.93 -7.99 -18.31
C ASP A 105 -2.17 -6.52 -17.90
N ASP A 106 -3.23 -6.19 -17.16
CA ASP A 106 -3.58 -4.80 -16.81
C ASP A 106 -3.73 -4.55 -15.32
N THR A 107 -3.71 -5.62 -14.52
CA THR A 107 -3.99 -5.58 -13.10
C THR A 107 -2.86 -6.24 -12.32
N ALA A 108 -2.26 -5.47 -11.41
CA ALA A 108 -1.19 -5.89 -10.52
C ALA A 108 -1.76 -6.27 -9.16
N LEU A 109 -1.28 -7.35 -8.57
CA LEU A 109 -1.70 -7.78 -7.24
C LEU A 109 -0.51 -8.01 -6.31
N LEU A 110 -0.72 -7.77 -5.03
CA LEU A 110 0.22 -8.11 -3.97
C LEU A 110 -0.51 -8.78 -2.81
N VAL A 111 -0.12 -10.01 -2.49
CA VAL A 111 -0.35 -10.57 -1.16
C VAL A 111 0.75 -10.05 -0.26
N ARG A 112 0.40 -9.38 0.83
CA ARG A 112 1.32 -8.66 1.73
C ARG A 112 1.17 -9.16 3.15
N TRP A 113 2.27 -9.29 3.86
CA TRP A 113 2.29 -9.64 5.29
C TRP A 113 3.51 -9.03 5.97
N ASN A 114 3.54 -9.05 7.29
CA ASN A 114 4.69 -8.59 8.07
C ASN A 114 5.24 -9.74 8.91
N GLU A 115 6.52 -10.06 8.68
CA GLU A 115 7.23 -11.13 9.40
C GLU A 115 7.52 -10.74 10.87
N ARG A 116 7.67 -9.45 11.16
CA ARG A 116 8.02 -8.91 12.48
C ARG A 116 6.82 -8.48 13.30
N ASP A 117 5.69 -8.21 12.66
CA ASP A 117 4.44 -7.83 13.31
C ASP A 117 3.28 -8.72 12.82
N PRO A 118 3.06 -9.88 13.48
CA PRO A 118 1.98 -10.76 13.11
C PRO A 118 0.59 -10.13 13.23
N ALA A 119 0.42 -9.14 14.12
CA ALA A 119 -0.86 -8.46 14.35
C ALA A 119 -1.24 -7.55 13.16
N ALA A 120 -0.23 -7.08 12.40
CA ALA A 120 -0.46 -6.42 11.12
C ALA A 120 -1.15 -7.35 10.11
N GLY A 121 -1.08 -8.68 10.30
CA GLY A 121 -1.71 -9.77 9.55
C GLY A 121 -1.44 -9.77 8.04
N VAL A 122 -2.26 -10.49 7.28
CA VAL A 122 -2.11 -10.66 5.83
C VAL A 122 -3.15 -9.82 5.08
N GLY A 123 -2.76 -9.16 3.99
CA GLY A 123 -3.62 -8.34 3.16
C GLY A 123 -3.40 -8.59 1.67
N LEU A 124 -4.43 -8.35 0.87
CA LEU A 124 -4.40 -8.40 -0.58
C LEU A 124 -4.62 -6.99 -1.13
N HIS A 125 -3.76 -6.57 -2.04
CA HIS A 125 -3.86 -5.30 -2.76
C HIS A 125 -4.03 -5.59 -4.25
N VAL A 126 -4.97 -4.92 -4.90
CA VAL A 126 -5.30 -5.06 -6.33
C VAL A 126 -5.29 -3.68 -6.97
N LEU A 127 -4.46 -3.49 -7.99
CA LEU A 127 -4.22 -2.19 -8.62
C LEU A 127 -4.35 -2.28 -10.13
N THR A 128 -5.18 -1.41 -10.69
CA THR A 128 -5.31 -1.24 -12.15
C THR A 128 -5.16 0.24 -12.51
N TRP A 129 -4.21 0.52 -13.41
CA TRP A 129 -4.02 1.86 -13.96
C TRP A 129 -5.00 2.11 -15.11
N LEU A 130 -5.51 3.32 -15.18
CA LEU A 130 -6.44 3.76 -16.20
C LEU A 130 -5.69 4.48 -17.32
N ARG A 131 -6.16 4.31 -18.55
CA ARG A 131 -5.64 4.99 -19.74
C ARG A 131 -6.22 6.39 -19.89
N ASP A 132 -7.49 6.57 -19.52
CA ASP A 132 -8.19 7.84 -19.54
C ASP A 132 -8.63 8.24 -18.12
N GLN A 133 -8.53 9.54 -17.83
CA GLN A 133 -8.95 10.12 -16.55
C GLN A 133 -10.35 10.74 -16.67
N ALA A 134 -11.25 10.14 -17.45
CA ALA A 134 -12.59 10.69 -17.69
C ALA A 134 -13.38 10.88 -16.38
N SER A 135 -13.08 10.05 -15.38
CA SER A 135 -13.65 10.09 -14.02
C SER A 135 -12.85 10.95 -13.01
N GLY A 136 -11.72 11.53 -13.43
CA GLY A 136 -10.79 12.24 -12.54
C GLY A 136 -9.79 11.33 -11.82
N SER A 137 -9.90 10.01 -11.94
CA SER A 137 -8.97 9.04 -11.34
C SER A 137 -7.95 8.53 -12.36
N SER A 138 -6.74 8.23 -11.89
CA SER A 138 -5.64 7.64 -12.65
C SER A 138 -5.50 6.13 -12.43
N ALA A 139 -5.93 5.63 -11.27
CA ALA A 139 -5.92 4.20 -10.96
C ALA A 139 -7.06 3.86 -10.01
N VAL A 140 -7.43 2.58 -10.00
CA VAL A 140 -8.30 1.98 -8.98
C VAL A 140 -7.42 1.10 -8.09
N LEU A 141 -7.51 1.28 -6.78
CA LEU A 141 -6.83 0.47 -5.78
C LEU A 141 -7.87 -0.17 -4.86
N THR A 142 -7.96 -1.50 -4.88
CA THR A 142 -8.83 -2.26 -3.97
C THR A 142 -7.98 -3.06 -3.00
N VAL A 143 -8.27 -2.97 -1.71
CA VAL A 143 -7.51 -3.64 -0.67
C VAL A 143 -8.42 -4.42 0.28
N SER A 144 -7.96 -5.59 0.74
CA SER A 144 -8.68 -6.35 1.75
C SER A 144 -8.47 -5.82 3.16
N ARG A 145 -7.56 -4.86 3.38
CA ARG A 145 -7.31 -4.22 4.68
C ARG A 145 -6.87 -2.77 4.50
N SER A 146 -7.25 -1.90 5.44
CA SER A 146 -6.85 -0.48 5.44
C SER A 146 -5.41 -0.25 5.90
N ALA A 147 -4.82 -1.20 6.64
CA ALA A 147 -3.45 -1.11 7.12
C ALA A 147 -2.48 -0.98 5.92
N GLY A 148 -1.70 0.11 5.89
CA GLY A 148 -0.78 0.41 4.78
C GLY A 148 -1.29 1.43 3.75
N LEU A 149 -2.48 2.00 3.94
CA LEU A 149 -3.00 3.15 3.16
C LEU A 149 -2.77 4.50 3.86
N VAL A 150 -1.77 4.57 4.75
CA VAL A 150 -1.52 5.76 5.56
C VAL A 150 -0.11 6.30 5.29
N PRO A 151 0.04 7.60 4.98
CA PRO A 151 -1.03 8.60 4.82
C PRO A 151 -1.98 8.30 3.65
N ALA A 152 -3.17 8.91 3.66
CA ALA A 152 -4.18 8.64 2.65
C ALA A 152 -3.60 8.80 1.24
N PRO A 153 -3.93 7.88 0.30
CA PRO A 153 -3.46 7.98 -1.08
C PRO A 153 -3.90 9.26 -1.77
N SER A 154 -3.30 9.54 -2.93
CA SER A 154 -3.69 10.66 -3.78
C SER A 154 -5.17 10.64 -4.11
N GLU A 155 -5.77 11.83 -4.19
CA GLU A 155 -7.14 12.05 -4.68
C GLU A 155 -7.36 11.53 -6.12
N LEU A 156 -6.27 11.28 -6.85
CA LEU A 156 -6.26 10.69 -8.18
C LEU A 156 -6.33 9.16 -8.16
N ILE A 157 -6.34 8.52 -6.99
CA ILE A 157 -6.53 7.07 -6.85
C ILE A 157 -7.92 6.81 -6.27
N ASP A 158 -8.73 6.02 -6.97
CA ASP A 158 -10.01 5.55 -6.44
C ASP A 158 -9.78 4.34 -5.54
N VAL A 159 -9.85 4.54 -4.22
CA VAL A 159 -9.49 3.54 -3.21
C VAL A 159 -10.74 2.88 -2.63
N HIS A 160 -10.77 1.54 -2.64
CA HIS A 160 -11.83 0.73 -2.04
C HIS A 160 -11.26 -0.23 -1.00
N VAL A 161 -11.80 -0.20 0.21
CA VAL A 161 -11.34 -1.04 1.32
C VAL A 161 -12.44 -2.03 1.70
N HIS A 162 -12.12 -3.33 1.66
CA HIS A 162 -13.08 -4.41 1.95
C HIS A 162 -12.53 -5.41 2.98
N PRO A 163 -12.59 -5.08 4.28
CA PRO A 163 -12.12 -5.95 5.35
C PRO A 163 -12.87 -7.28 5.39
N GLY A 164 -12.14 -8.39 5.50
CA GLY A 164 -12.70 -9.73 5.68
C GLY A 164 -13.31 -10.36 4.43
N VAL A 165 -13.18 -9.72 3.27
CA VAL A 165 -13.61 -10.27 1.99
C VAL A 165 -12.56 -11.25 1.45
N SER A 166 -13.00 -12.36 0.85
CA SER A 166 -12.11 -13.33 0.20
C SER A 166 -11.38 -12.71 -1.00
N GLY A 167 -10.26 -13.29 -1.40
CA GLY A 167 -9.50 -12.86 -2.57
C GLY A 167 -10.34 -12.88 -3.84
N GLU A 168 -11.08 -13.97 -4.09
CA GLU A 168 -12.04 -14.10 -5.21
C GLU A 168 -13.00 -12.90 -5.25
N ARG A 169 -13.70 -12.65 -4.15
CA ARG A 169 -14.71 -11.60 -4.09
C ARG A 169 -14.08 -10.21 -4.21
N LEU A 170 -12.86 -10.02 -3.71
CA LEU A 170 -12.11 -8.78 -3.86
C LEU A 170 -11.80 -8.50 -5.35
N LEU A 171 -11.44 -9.52 -6.13
CA LEU A 171 -11.20 -9.39 -7.58
C LEU A 171 -12.48 -9.02 -8.33
N GLU A 172 -13.61 -9.65 -8.01
CA GLU A 172 -14.90 -9.31 -8.61
C GLU A 172 -15.30 -7.86 -8.32
N LEU A 173 -15.16 -7.42 -7.06
CA LEU A 173 -15.42 -6.04 -6.66
C LEU A 173 -14.50 -5.07 -7.41
N HIS A 174 -13.21 -5.38 -7.47
CA HIS A 174 -12.22 -4.58 -8.19
C HIS A 174 -12.56 -4.43 -9.67
N ALA A 175 -12.88 -5.52 -10.36
CA ALA A 175 -13.31 -5.48 -11.75
C ALA A 175 -14.57 -4.62 -11.94
N GLY A 176 -15.54 -4.72 -11.02
CA GLY A 176 -16.72 -3.87 -10.99
C GLY A 176 -16.40 -2.38 -10.83
N HIS A 177 -15.40 -2.04 -10.01
CA HIS A 177 -14.91 -0.67 -9.87
C HIS A 177 -14.27 -0.19 -11.17
N VAL A 178 -13.29 -0.92 -11.71
CA VAL A 178 -12.56 -0.58 -12.95
C VAL A 178 -13.50 -0.32 -14.12
N LEU A 179 -14.54 -1.14 -14.30
CA LEU A 179 -15.54 -0.97 -15.36
C LEU A 179 -16.26 0.39 -15.34
N ARG A 180 -16.32 1.07 -14.19
CA ARG A 180 -16.96 2.39 -14.05
C ARG A 180 -16.06 3.55 -14.48
N HIS A 181 -14.74 3.35 -14.53
CA HIS A 181 -13.78 4.45 -14.72
C HIS A 181 -13.22 4.58 -16.13
N GLY A 182 -13.30 3.55 -16.97
CA GLY A 182 -12.93 3.64 -18.38
C GLY A 182 -11.99 2.52 -18.83
N ARG A 183 -11.03 2.89 -19.69
CA ARG A 183 -10.11 1.91 -20.30
C ARG A 183 -8.91 1.65 -19.40
N THR A 184 -8.50 0.39 -19.27
CA THR A 184 -7.31 0.02 -18.52
C THR A 184 -6.04 0.27 -19.33
N ARG A 185 -4.94 0.49 -18.62
CA ARG A 185 -3.58 0.54 -19.16
C ARG A 185 -2.94 -0.83 -18.97
N ARG A 186 -2.48 -1.42 -20.07
CA ARG A 186 -1.66 -2.63 -20.02
C ARG A 186 -0.38 -2.37 -19.23
N LEU A 187 -0.06 -3.28 -18.32
CA LEU A 187 1.20 -3.33 -17.58
C LEU A 187 2.32 -3.81 -18.49
N SER A 188 3.56 -3.44 -18.16
CA SER A 188 4.72 -3.93 -18.91
C SER A 188 4.86 -5.44 -18.76
N ALA A 189 5.05 -6.15 -19.87
CA ALA A 189 5.26 -7.60 -19.87
C ALA A 189 6.68 -7.99 -19.40
N ASP A 190 7.60 -7.02 -19.30
CA ASP A 190 9.04 -7.25 -19.20
C ASP A 190 9.56 -7.51 -17.76
N GLY A 191 8.72 -8.07 -16.89
CA GLY A 191 9.14 -8.55 -15.56
C GLY A 191 9.29 -7.46 -14.47
N ALA A 192 8.98 -6.21 -14.78
CA ALA A 192 9.02 -5.11 -13.81
C ALA A 192 7.71 -4.99 -13.01
N TRP A 193 7.35 -6.06 -12.30
CA TRP A 193 6.10 -6.17 -11.52
C TRP A 193 5.88 -5.02 -10.53
N TRP A 194 6.97 -4.39 -10.08
CA TRP A 194 6.98 -3.32 -9.08
C TRP A 194 6.62 -1.94 -9.66
N GLU A 195 6.75 -1.73 -10.98
CA GLU A 195 6.52 -0.42 -11.62
C GLU A 195 5.15 0.20 -11.29
N PRO A 196 4.03 -0.55 -11.34
CA PRO A 196 2.71 0.01 -11.01
C PRO A 196 2.64 0.52 -9.57
N TRP A 197 3.33 -0.16 -8.66
CA TRP A 197 3.37 0.17 -7.23
C TRP A 197 4.30 1.36 -6.97
N GLN A 198 5.41 1.45 -7.70
CA GLN A 198 6.30 2.61 -7.66
C GLN A 198 5.60 3.86 -8.20
N ALA A 199 4.88 3.76 -9.31
CA ALA A 199 4.09 4.88 -9.84
C ALA A 199 3.01 5.36 -8.86
N LEU A 200 2.36 4.42 -8.15
CA LEU A 200 1.39 4.74 -7.10
C LEU A 200 2.07 5.49 -5.95
N TYR A 201 3.26 5.03 -5.55
CA TYR A 201 4.05 5.66 -4.48
C TYR A 201 4.50 7.07 -4.86
N GLU A 202 4.98 7.28 -6.07
CA GLU A 202 5.39 8.60 -6.57
C GLU A 202 4.23 9.60 -6.59
N LEU A 203 3.05 9.16 -7.04
CA LEU A 203 1.84 9.99 -7.02
C LEU A 203 1.44 10.38 -5.59
N ASN A 204 1.58 9.44 -4.65
CA ASN A 204 1.36 9.68 -3.23
C ASN A 204 2.38 10.67 -2.68
N LEU A 205 3.67 10.54 -2.99
CA LEU A 205 4.71 11.49 -2.55
C LEU A 205 4.40 12.93 -3.00
N VAL A 206 3.99 13.13 -4.26
CA VAL A 206 3.59 14.45 -4.77
C VAL A 206 2.41 15.02 -3.98
N THR A 207 1.41 14.19 -3.69
CA THR A 207 0.23 14.60 -2.92
C THR A 207 0.57 14.90 -1.47
N TRP A 208 1.38 14.06 -0.83
CA TRP A 208 1.84 14.22 0.54
C TRP A 208 2.70 15.47 0.69
N GLN A 209 3.54 15.78 -0.30
CA GLN A 209 4.30 17.03 -0.34
C GLN A 209 3.36 18.25 -0.40
N ARG A 210 2.35 18.24 -1.29
CA ARG A 210 1.34 19.31 -1.38
C ARG A 210 0.56 19.49 -0.08
N ARG A 211 0.28 18.40 0.63
CA ARG A 211 -0.39 18.40 1.94
C ARG A 211 0.53 18.84 3.11
N GLY A 212 1.82 19.09 2.86
CA GLY A 212 2.78 19.43 3.91
C GLY A 212 3.14 18.27 4.84
N LEU A 213 2.93 17.02 4.38
CA LEU A 213 3.22 15.81 5.15
C LEU A 213 4.68 15.39 5.06
N LEU A 214 5.46 15.92 4.12
CA LEU A 214 6.86 15.53 3.95
C LEU A 214 7.77 16.65 4.45
N LEU A 215 8.65 16.33 5.39
CA LEU A 215 9.75 17.18 5.79
C LEU A 215 10.94 16.83 4.89
N SER A 216 11.51 17.84 4.25
CA SER A 216 12.77 17.67 3.52
C SER A 216 13.85 17.25 4.51
N PRO A 217 14.79 16.37 4.11
CA PRO A 217 15.97 16.12 4.92
C PRO A 217 16.66 17.47 5.12
N ARG A 218 16.97 17.82 6.38
CA ARG A 218 17.88 18.95 6.63
C ARG A 218 19.13 18.67 5.82
N MET A 219 19.45 19.54 4.86
CA MET A 219 20.79 19.55 4.30
C MET A 219 21.72 19.79 5.49
N ALA A 220 22.47 18.76 5.86
CA ALA A 220 23.54 18.87 6.83
C ALA A 220 24.66 19.73 6.24
#